data_AF-A0A1P8F8T6-F1
#
_entry.id   AF-A0A1P8F8T6-F1
#
_cell.length_a   1.000
_cell.length_b   1.000
_cell.length_c   1.000
_cell.angle_alpha   90.00
_cell.angle_beta   90.00
_cell.angle_gamma   90.00
#
_symmetry.space_group_name_H-M   'P 1'
#
loop_
_entity.id
_entity.type
_entity.pdbx_description
1 polymer ?
#
loop_
_entity_poly.entity_id
_entity_poly.type
_entity_poly.pdbx_seq_one_letter_code
_entity_poly.pdbx_strand_id
1 'polypeptide(L)'
;MGGEEIFHVAAMPPAEMTPDLVSKIAAAVKQPDYQIRFQLAGGLPRMIGHFKELNEARQAAQSLTVLKVAAFTIAESELRRGVSPEITPFSIDLDDDQTIFTSHDGKNLTLNGADVFLILAGRRTGNFVEDTVAKSTMKVNVAATMLTGGIPVMKRVTTKTNEPLGIVEQFVRMYGRESDAPMVEICQFDFDYSFLGEKMELTTTCNFDTLVDFLKRRFQKAYFNGTMLAGFVPGSGGGPAIDVAEQSCLLLARYYRTMAEDQPGEAR
;
A
#
# COMPACT_ATOMS: atom_id res chain seq x y z
N MET A 1 -6.47 -24.30 -16.65
CA MET A 1 -5.74 -23.78 -17.81
C MET A 1 -4.57 -22.96 -17.28
N GLY A 2 -3.33 -23.45 -17.42
CA GLY A 2 -2.15 -22.70 -16.97
C GLY A 2 -1.91 -21.55 -17.94
N GLY A 3 -2.14 -20.31 -17.50
CA GLY A 3 -1.74 -19.14 -18.26
C GLY A 3 -0.21 -19.13 -18.42
N GLU A 4 0.27 -18.57 -19.53
CA GLU A 4 1.69 -18.27 -19.70
C GLU A 4 2.12 -17.31 -18.57
N GLU A 5 3.12 -17.70 -17.78
CA GLU A 5 3.63 -16.88 -16.69
C GLU A 5 4.33 -15.64 -17.26
N ILE A 6 4.08 -14.47 -16.67
CA ILE A 6 4.75 -13.22 -17.05
C ILE A 6 5.70 -12.85 -15.92
N PHE A 7 6.91 -12.44 -16.28
CA PHE A 7 7.93 -11.95 -15.35
C PHE A 7 8.10 -10.45 -15.54
N HIS A 8 8.04 -9.72 -14.44
CA HIS A 8 8.15 -8.28 -14.41
C HIS A 8 9.53 -7.90 -13.90
N VAL A 9 10.10 -6.83 -14.46
CA VAL A 9 11.27 -6.16 -13.89
C VAL A 9 10.78 -4.92 -13.18
N ALA A 10 11.03 -4.84 -11.88
CA ALA A 10 10.76 -3.67 -11.07
C ALA A 10 12.09 -2.98 -10.70
N ALA A 11 12.06 -1.66 -10.63
CA ALA A 11 13.22 -0.86 -10.26
C ALA A 11 12.85 0.28 -9.33
N MET A 12 13.78 0.62 -8.44
CA MET A 12 13.72 1.83 -7.64
C MET A 12 14.17 3.02 -8.50
N PRO A 13 13.42 4.13 -8.54
CA PRO A 13 13.86 5.35 -9.20
C PRO A 13 15.23 5.80 -8.69
N PRO A 14 16.22 6.05 -9.56
CA PRO A 14 17.50 6.59 -9.13
C PRO A 14 17.34 8.05 -8.67
N ALA A 15 18.23 8.51 -7.79
CA ALA A 15 18.18 9.88 -7.26
C ALA A 15 18.25 10.95 -8.37
N GLU A 16 18.99 10.66 -9.45
CA GLU A 16 19.11 11.53 -10.62
C GLU A 16 18.78 10.75 -11.90
N MET A 17 17.83 11.26 -12.69
CA MET A 17 17.41 10.68 -13.97
C MET A 17 17.97 11.50 -15.14
N THR A 18 19.23 11.24 -15.53
CA THR A 18 19.84 11.88 -16.70
C THR A 18 19.31 11.29 -18.00
N PRO A 19 19.29 12.03 -19.13
CA PRO A 19 18.84 11.50 -20.42
C PRO A 19 19.60 10.25 -20.89
N ASP A 20 20.92 10.19 -20.62
CA ASP A 20 21.76 9.02 -20.94
C ASP A 20 21.36 7.80 -20.10
N LEU A 21 21.13 7.99 -18.79
CA LEU A 21 20.67 6.92 -17.91
C LEU A 21 19.29 6.40 -18.33
N VAL A 22 18.35 7.30 -18.65
CA VAL A 22 17.03 6.95 -19.18
C VAL A 22 17.16 6.04 -20.41
N SER A 23 17.99 6.44 -21.38
CA SER A 23 18.16 5.68 -22.63
C SER A 23 18.76 4.28 -22.38
N LYS A 24 19.71 4.18 -21.44
CA LYS A 24 20.30 2.90 -21.03
C LYS A 24 19.31 1.99 -20.31
N ILE A 25 18.49 2.53 -19.39
CA ILE A 25 17.42 1.79 -18.71
C ILE A 25 16.40 1.30 -19.74
N ALA A 26 15.95 2.19 -20.63
CA ALA A 26 14.99 1.90 -21.69
C ALA A 26 15.44 0.76 -22.60
N ALA A 27 16.71 0.79 -23.04
CA ALA A 27 17.31 -0.30 -23.80
C ALA A 27 17.35 -1.62 -23.03
N ALA A 28 17.70 -1.60 -21.74
CA ALA A 28 17.76 -2.81 -20.91
C ALA A 28 16.40 -3.50 -20.74
N VAL A 29 15.31 -2.73 -20.62
CA VAL A 29 13.95 -3.27 -20.41
C VAL A 29 13.09 -3.31 -21.68
N LYS A 30 13.69 -3.04 -22.85
CA LYS A 30 13.04 -3.06 -24.17
C LYS A 30 11.80 -2.11 -24.24
N GLN A 31 11.91 -0.92 -23.67
CA GLN A 31 10.85 0.11 -23.68
C GLN A 31 11.35 1.45 -24.24
N PRO A 32 10.45 2.36 -24.68
CA PRO A 32 10.85 3.68 -25.12
C PRO A 32 11.19 4.62 -23.95
N ASP A 33 12.14 5.54 -24.17
CA ASP A 33 12.63 6.49 -23.17
C ASP A 33 11.54 7.29 -22.45
N TYR A 34 10.52 7.75 -23.18
CA TYR A 34 9.44 8.55 -22.58
C TYR A 34 8.63 7.75 -21.57
N GLN A 35 8.46 6.44 -21.79
CA GLN A 35 7.73 5.56 -20.89
C GLN A 35 8.52 5.34 -19.60
N ILE A 36 9.84 5.14 -19.70
CA ILE A 36 10.71 5.01 -18.52
C ILE A 36 10.70 6.27 -17.66
N ARG A 37 10.74 7.47 -18.28
CA ARG A 37 10.65 8.74 -17.54
C ARG A 37 9.35 8.84 -16.74
N PHE A 38 8.25 8.39 -17.32
CA PHE A 38 6.95 8.41 -16.65
C PHE A 38 6.87 7.34 -15.55
N GLN A 39 7.29 6.11 -15.83
CA GLN A 39 7.20 5.00 -14.89
C GLN A 39 8.13 5.16 -13.68
N LEU A 40 9.32 5.72 -13.87
CA LEU A 40 10.26 5.98 -12.77
C LEU A 40 10.06 7.37 -12.15
N ALA A 41 8.95 8.06 -12.46
CA ALA A 41 8.61 9.28 -11.74
C ALA A 41 8.15 8.94 -10.30
N GLY A 42 8.71 9.66 -9.32
CA GLY A 42 8.39 9.49 -7.90
C GLY A 42 9.50 8.76 -7.13
N GLY A 43 9.17 8.28 -5.93
CA GLY A 43 10.14 7.68 -5.00
C GLY A 43 9.83 6.24 -4.58
N LEU A 44 8.94 5.56 -5.32
CA LEU A 44 8.54 4.17 -5.05
C LEU A 44 9.04 3.25 -6.16
N PRO A 45 9.35 1.97 -5.86
CA PRO A 45 9.64 0.99 -6.89
C PRO A 45 8.47 0.82 -7.86
N ARG A 46 8.78 0.67 -9.15
CA ARG A 46 7.78 0.54 -10.23
C ARG A 46 8.17 -0.56 -11.20
N MET A 47 7.17 -1.24 -11.75
CA MET A 47 7.39 -2.19 -12.84
C MET A 47 7.70 -1.42 -14.12
N ILE A 48 8.85 -1.72 -14.72
CA ILE A 48 9.38 -1.03 -15.91
C ILE A 48 9.64 -1.98 -17.08
N GLY A 49 9.43 -3.29 -16.90
CA GLY A 49 9.60 -4.27 -17.97
C GLY A 49 8.71 -5.49 -17.75
N HIS A 50 8.33 -6.13 -18.86
CA HIS A 50 7.49 -7.33 -18.89
C HIS A 50 8.09 -8.34 -19.86
N PHE A 51 8.29 -9.57 -19.41
CA PHE A 51 8.99 -10.63 -20.13
C PHE A 51 8.23 -11.94 -20.00
N LYS A 52 8.27 -12.77 -21.05
CA LYS A 52 7.71 -14.13 -21.03
C LYS A 52 8.66 -15.13 -20.37
N GLU A 53 9.96 -14.86 -20.44
CA GLU A 53 11.02 -15.74 -19.97
C GLU A 53 11.74 -15.14 -18.75
N LEU A 54 11.86 -15.93 -17.68
CA LEU A 54 12.54 -15.50 -16.45
C LEU A 54 14.00 -15.09 -16.68
N ASN A 55 14.71 -15.79 -17.57
CA ASN A 55 16.11 -15.49 -17.85
C ASN A 55 16.28 -14.12 -18.53
N GLU A 56 15.36 -13.72 -19.41
CA GLU A 56 15.39 -12.39 -20.02
C GLU A 56 15.12 -11.30 -18.97
N ALA A 57 14.13 -11.50 -18.09
CA ALA A 57 13.84 -10.58 -17.00
C ALA A 57 15.04 -10.42 -16.06
N ARG A 58 15.71 -11.52 -15.71
CA ARG A 58 16.91 -11.51 -14.85
C ARG A 58 18.06 -10.77 -15.52
N GLN A 59 18.30 -11.01 -16.81
CA GLN A 59 19.34 -10.31 -17.56
C GLN A 59 19.08 -8.80 -17.62
N ALA A 60 17.82 -8.39 -17.81
CA ALA A 60 17.42 -6.98 -17.76
C ALA A 60 17.67 -6.38 -16.35
N ALA A 61 17.23 -7.04 -15.28
CA ALA A 61 17.46 -6.58 -13.90
C ALA A 61 18.97 -6.47 -13.56
N GLN A 62 19.79 -7.43 -14.00
CA GLN A 62 21.24 -7.39 -13.86
C GLN A 62 21.86 -6.21 -14.63
N SER A 63 21.38 -5.94 -15.85
CA SER A 63 21.84 -4.80 -16.64
C SER A 63 21.55 -3.47 -15.94
N LEU A 64 20.39 -3.35 -15.29
CA LEU A 64 20.04 -2.18 -14.47
C LEU A 64 20.94 -2.06 -13.23
N THR A 65 21.26 -3.19 -12.59
CA THR A 65 22.17 -3.22 -11.44
C THR A 65 23.57 -2.72 -11.81
N VAL A 66 24.09 -3.09 -12.99
CA VAL A 66 25.37 -2.55 -13.53
C VAL A 66 25.30 -1.02 -13.72
N LEU A 67 24.13 -0.48 -14.02
CA LEU A 67 23.87 0.96 -14.11
C LEU A 67 23.64 1.63 -12.74
N LYS A 68 23.85 0.90 -11.63
CA LYS A 68 23.58 1.34 -10.26
C LYS A 68 22.10 1.67 -10.00
N VAL A 69 21.20 1.05 -10.77
CA VAL A 69 19.76 1.11 -10.55
C VAL A 69 19.35 -0.17 -9.85
N ALA A 70 18.87 -0.06 -8.61
CA ALA A 70 18.40 -1.21 -7.86
C ALA A 70 17.15 -1.80 -8.54
N ALA A 71 17.27 -3.02 -9.04
CA ALA A 71 16.24 -3.68 -9.81
C ALA A 71 16.16 -5.17 -9.46
N PHE A 72 14.96 -5.72 -9.55
CA PHE A 72 14.67 -7.13 -9.23
C PHE A 72 13.54 -7.65 -10.13
N THR A 73 13.44 -8.98 -10.21
CA THR A 73 12.39 -9.65 -10.97
C THR A 73 11.26 -10.11 -10.05
N ILE A 74 10.02 -10.05 -10.52
CA ILE A 74 8.84 -10.56 -9.82
C ILE A 74 7.92 -11.28 -10.79
N ALA A 75 7.40 -12.45 -10.42
CA ALA A 75 6.46 -13.17 -11.27
C ALA A 75 5.03 -12.61 -11.10
N GLU A 76 4.24 -12.61 -12.18
CA GLU A 76 2.84 -12.16 -12.18
C GLU A 76 1.98 -12.97 -11.19
N SER A 77 2.26 -14.27 -11.05
CA SER A 77 1.61 -15.13 -10.05
C SER A 77 1.90 -14.69 -8.60
N GLU A 78 3.05 -14.07 -8.33
CA GLU A 78 3.36 -13.49 -7.02
C GLU A 78 2.56 -12.20 -6.79
N LEU A 79 2.42 -11.36 -7.83
CA LEU A 79 1.60 -10.14 -7.76
C LEU A 79 0.13 -10.46 -7.49
N ARG A 80 -0.37 -11.55 -8.07
CA ARG A 80 -1.76 -12.01 -7.89
C ARG A 80 -2.01 -12.75 -6.59
N ARG A 81 -0.95 -13.14 -5.87
CA ARG A 81 -1.10 -13.82 -4.58
C ARG A 81 -1.65 -12.81 -3.59
N GLY A 82 -2.83 -13.09 -3.05
CA GLY A 82 -3.38 -12.30 -1.95
C GLY A 82 -2.36 -12.23 -0.82
N VAL A 83 -2.06 -11.02 -0.38
CA VAL A 83 -1.19 -10.78 0.77
C VAL A 83 -2.09 -10.76 1.99
N SER A 84 -1.98 -11.77 2.84
CA SER A 84 -2.70 -11.81 4.11
C SER A 84 -1.69 -11.71 5.25
N PRO A 85 -1.86 -10.75 6.18
CA PRO A 85 -1.01 -10.68 7.35
C PRO A 85 -1.20 -11.93 8.22
N GLU A 86 -0.18 -12.31 8.98
CA GLU A 86 -0.33 -13.34 10.00
C GLU A 86 -1.32 -12.92 11.10
N ILE A 87 -1.34 -11.62 11.42
CA ILE A 87 -2.28 -11.01 12.36
C ILE A 87 -2.65 -9.58 11.96
N THR A 88 -3.92 -9.23 12.15
CA THR A 88 -4.43 -7.85 12.12
C THR A 88 -4.85 -7.50 13.55
N PRO A 89 -3.94 -6.93 14.37
CA PRO A 89 -4.22 -6.70 15.77
C PRO A 89 -5.15 -5.51 15.95
N PHE A 90 -5.94 -5.55 17.02
CA PHE A 90 -6.72 -4.42 17.50
C PHE A 90 -6.06 -3.76 18.71
N SER A 91 -5.12 -4.39 19.39
CA SER A 91 -4.39 -3.78 20.51
C SER A 91 -2.92 -4.19 20.53
N ILE A 92 -2.12 -3.42 21.27
CA ILE A 92 -0.72 -3.72 21.57
C ILE A 92 -0.52 -3.63 23.09
N ASP A 93 0.17 -4.64 23.62
CA ASP A 93 0.69 -4.66 24.98
C ASP A 93 2.21 -4.75 24.98
N LEU A 94 2.82 -4.25 26.06
CA LEU A 94 4.27 -4.23 26.25
C LEU A 94 4.63 -5.16 27.40
N ASP A 95 5.57 -6.06 27.13
CA ASP A 95 6.14 -6.97 28.13
C ASP A 95 7.66 -6.95 27.97
N ASP A 96 8.37 -6.29 28.88
CA ASP A 96 9.82 -6.08 28.85
C ASP A 96 10.37 -5.68 27.46
N ASP A 97 11.08 -6.60 26.79
CA ASP A 97 11.70 -6.44 25.48
C ASP A 97 10.85 -7.00 24.32
N GLN A 98 9.62 -7.44 24.62
CA GLN A 98 8.62 -7.93 23.68
C GLN A 98 7.43 -6.97 23.49
N THR A 99 6.85 -7.04 22.30
CA THR A 99 5.62 -6.33 21.92
C THR A 99 4.59 -7.39 21.54
N ILE A 100 3.47 -7.39 22.23
CA ILE A 100 2.40 -8.37 22.04
C ILE A 100 1.30 -7.70 21.23
N PHE A 101 1.01 -8.25 20.06
CA PHE A 101 -0.06 -7.82 19.18
C PHE A 101 -1.25 -8.76 19.37
N THR A 102 -2.42 -8.22 19.69
CA THR A 102 -3.62 -9.01 19.98
C THR A 102 -4.71 -8.68 18.97
N SER A 103 -5.26 -9.69 18.28
CA SER A 103 -6.39 -9.53 17.34
C SER A 103 -7.74 -9.75 18.01
N HIS A 104 -8.82 -9.34 17.33
CA HIS A 104 -10.17 -9.35 17.90
C HIS A 104 -10.66 -10.74 18.32
N ASP A 105 -10.11 -11.80 17.71
CA ASP A 105 -10.37 -13.20 18.05
C ASP A 105 -9.52 -13.72 19.22
N GLY A 106 -8.68 -12.87 19.81
CA GLY A 106 -7.80 -13.20 20.93
C GLY A 106 -6.50 -13.93 20.53
N LYS A 107 -6.19 -14.02 19.23
CA LYS A 107 -4.87 -14.50 18.79
C LYS A 107 -3.81 -13.46 19.15
N ASN A 108 -2.68 -13.94 19.67
CA ASN A 108 -1.54 -13.10 20.03
C ASN A 108 -0.35 -13.43 19.13
N LEU A 109 0.36 -12.40 18.69
CA LEU A 109 1.69 -12.50 18.09
C LEU A 109 2.66 -11.69 18.92
N THR A 110 3.71 -12.34 19.40
CA THR A 110 4.73 -11.69 20.23
C THR A 110 5.99 -11.47 19.41
N LEU A 111 6.44 -10.22 19.31
CA LEU A 111 7.61 -9.84 18.54
C LEU A 111 8.63 -9.13 19.43
N ASN A 112 9.89 -9.51 19.30
CA ASN A 112 11.04 -8.78 19.82
C ASN A 112 11.62 -7.83 18.75
N GLY A 113 12.62 -7.03 19.14
CA GLY A 113 13.23 -6.04 18.26
C GLY A 113 13.93 -6.61 17.00
N ALA A 114 14.37 -7.86 17.03
CA ALA A 114 15.09 -8.53 15.94
C ALA A 114 14.16 -9.28 14.96
N ASP A 115 12.93 -9.60 15.38
CA ASP A 115 11.97 -10.32 14.54
C ASP A 115 11.48 -9.47 13.36
N VAL A 116 11.50 -8.14 13.53
CA VAL A 116 11.00 -7.19 12.52
C VAL A 116 12.15 -6.68 11.67
N PHE A 117 12.05 -6.95 10.38
CA PHE A 117 13.00 -6.53 9.37
C PHE A 117 12.62 -5.19 8.71
N LEU A 118 11.32 -4.98 8.44
CA LEU A 118 10.83 -3.83 7.70
C LEU A 118 9.48 -3.37 8.26
N ILE A 119 9.32 -2.06 8.39
CA ILE A 119 8.08 -1.38 8.72
C ILE A 119 7.70 -0.46 7.55
N LEU A 120 6.57 -0.74 6.92
CA LEU A 120 5.97 0.10 5.88
C LEU A 120 4.76 0.83 6.45
N ALA A 121 4.68 2.14 6.24
CA ALA A 121 3.49 2.92 6.55
C ALA A 121 2.94 3.54 5.27
N GLY A 122 1.61 3.47 5.09
CA GLY A 122 0.96 3.90 3.85
C GLY A 122 -0.48 4.32 4.03
N ARG A 123 -1.10 4.70 2.91
CA ARG A 123 -2.51 5.02 2.80
C ARG A 123 -3.15 4.12 1.76
N ARG A 124 -4.37 3.68 2.01
CA ARG A 124 -5.22 2.97 1.04
C ARG A 124 -6.62 3.56 1.04
N THR A 125 -7.31 3.46 -0.08
CA THR A 125 -8.74 3.78 -0.11
C THR A 125 -9.51 2.59 0.41
N GLY A 126 -10.05 2.70 1.62
CA GLY A 126 -11.04 1.76 2.11
C GLY A 126 -12.39 2.02 1.45
N ASN A 127 -13.07 0.95 1.04
CA ASN A 127 -14.48 1.02 0.69
C ASN A 127 -15.27 0.86 1.98
N PHE A 128 -15.47 1.95 2.72
CA PHE A 128 -16.41 1.92 3.82
C PHE A 128 -17.82 2.05 3.26
N VAL A 129 -18.64 1.04 3.52
CA VAL A 129 -20.09 1.16 3.34
C VAL A 129 -20.60 1.85 4.60
N GLU A 130 -20.47 3.16 4.67
CA GLU A 130 -21.14 3.91 5.71
C GLU A 130 -22.64 4.03 5.36
N ASP A 131 -23.47 3.95 6.39
CA ASP A 131 -24.93 3.88 6.28
C ASP A 131 -25.53 5.01 5.45
N THR A 132 -26.16 4.62 4.34
CA THR A 132 -27.30 5.28 3.70
C THR A 132 -27.35 6.82 3.77
N VAL A 133 -26.59 7.53 2.93
CA VAL A 133 -26.84 8.97 2.74
C VAL A 133 -28.18 9.15 2.02
N ALA A 134 -29.17 9.67 2.75
CA ALA A 134 -30.47 10.01 2.22
C ALA A 134 -30.40 11.27 1.36
N LYS A 135 -30.17 11.15 0.05
CA LYS A 135 -30.22 12.29 -0.87
C LYS A 135 -31.66 12.65 -1.18
N SER A 136 -32.05 13.87 -0.80
CA SER A 136 -33.38 14.42 -1.09
C SER A 136 -33.35 15.22 -2.39
N THR A 137 -34.05 14.76 -3.42
CA THR A 137 -34.20 15.49 -4.69
C THR A 137 -35.65 15.92 -4.87
N MET A 138 -35.87 17.12 -5.38
CA MET A 138 -37.20 17.58 -5.75
C MET A 138 -37.51 17.11 -7.17
N LYS A 139 -38.53 16.27 -7.33
CA LYS A 139 -39.04 15.84 -8.65
C LYS A 139 -40.43 16.44 -8.87
N VAL A 140 -40.72 16.83 -10.10
CA VAL A 140 -42.06 17.34 -10.46
C VAL A 140 -43.08 16.21 -10.29
N ASN A 141 -44.11 16.46 -9.48
CA ASN A 141 -45.26 15.59 -9.37
C ASN A 141 -46.22 15.91 -10.52
N VAL A 142 -46.09 15.15 -11.61
CA VAL A 142 -46.84 15.37 -12.84
C VAL A 142 -48.36 15.32 -12.61
N ALA A 143 -48.84 14.34 -11.84
CA ALA A 143 -50.26 14.19 -11.55
C ALA A 143 -50.82 15.40 -10.77
N ALA A 144 -50.12 15.85 -9.73
CA ALA A 144 -50.54 17.03 -8.98
C ALA A 144 -50.48 18.30 -9.83
N THR A 145 -49.46 18.44 -10.68
CA THR A 145 -49.28 19.58 -11.59
C THR A 145 -50.43 19.68 -12.61
N MET A 146 -50.94 18.56 -13.10
CA MET A 146 -52.11 18.55 -13.99
C MET A 146 -53.39 18.99 -13.26
N LEU A 147 -53.57 18.55 -12.00
CA LEU A 147 -54.73 18.92 -11.19
C LEU A 147 -54.72 20.40 -10.77
N THR A 148 -53.55 21.03 -10.68
CA THR A 148 -53.38 22.45 -10.34
C THR A 148 -53.36 23.36 -11.57
N GLY A 149 -53.86 22.90 -12.72
CA GLY A 149 -53.95 23.71 -13.94
C GLY A 149 -52.60 24.01 -14.59
N GLY A 150 -51.63 23.10 -14.47
CA GLY A 150 -50.30 23.24 -15.08
C GLY A 150 -49.25 23.94 -14.22
N ILE A 151 -49.59 24.33 -12.99
CA ILE A 151 -48.63 24.92 -12.04
C ILE A 151 -47.72 23.80 -11.47
N PRO A 152 -46.39 23.86 -11.66
CA PRO A 152 -45.50 22.78 -11.24
C PRO A 152 -45.54 22.52 -9.74
N VAL A 153 -45.98 21.32 -9.34
CA VAL A 153 -45.96 20.88 -7.95
C VAL A 153 -44.74 19.99 -7.73
N MET A 154 -43.82 20.42 -6.88
CA MET A 154 -42.61 19.64 -6.55
C MET A 154 -42.91 18.63 -5.45
N LYS A 155 -42.50 17.38 -5.64
CA LYS A 155 -42.47 16.35 -4.60
C LYS A 155 -41.03 16.09 -4.18
N ARG A 156 -40.79 16.13 -2.88
CA ARG A 156 -39.54 15.69 -2.29
C ARG A 156 -39.44 14.17 -2.38
N VAL A 157 -38.43 13.66 -3.09
CA VAL A 157 -38.11 12.24 -3.19
C VAL A 157 -36.77 12.01 -2.50
N THR A 158 -36.82 11.33 -1.36
CA THR A 158 -35.62 10.87 -0.66
C THR A 158 -35.18 9.56 -1.28
N THR A 159 -34.04 9.57 -1.96
CA THR A 159 -33.40 8.36 -2.47
C THR A 159 -32.30 7.98 -1.49
N LYS A 160 -32.39 6.75 -0.97
CA LYS A 160 -31.30 6.12 -0.22
C LYS A 160 -30.26 5.71 -1.26
N THR A 161 -29.16 6.44 -1.34
CA THR A 161 -28.07 6.07 -2.25
C THR A 161 -26.90 5.62 -1.39
N ASN A 162 -26.50 4.37 -1.56
CA ASN A 162 -25.24 3.86 -1.02
C ASN A 162 -24.13 4.39 -1.92
N GLU A 163 -23.68 5.61 -1.66
CA GLU A 163 -22.47 6.11 -2.29
C GLU A 163 -21.30 5.63 -1.44
N PRO A 164 -20.38 4.82 -1.99
CA PRO A 164 -19.17 4.46 -1.27
C PRO A 164 -18.40 5.76 -1.00
N LEU A 165 -18.30 6.13 0.28
CA LEU A 165 -17.33 7.12 0.70
C LEU A 165 -15.97 6.42 0.61
N GLY A 166 -15.15 6.85 -0.37
CA GLY A 166 -13.75 6.47 -0.41
C GLY A 166 -13.04 7.12 0.76
N ILE A 167 -13.02 6.44 1.92
CA ILE A 167 -12.28 6.90 3.08
C ILE A 167 -10.82 6.50 2.86
N VAL A 168 -9.94 7.47 2.98
CA VAL A 168 -8.50 7.21 2.97
C VAL A 168 -8.12 6.75 4.37
N GLU A 169 -7.76 5.48 4.49
CA GLU A 169 -7.28 4.86 5.71
C GLU A 169 -5.75 4.81 5.70
N GLN A 170 -5.12 5.09 6.85
CA GLN A 170 -3.70 4.82 7.05
C GLN A 170 -3.50 3.38 7.57
N PHE A 171 -2.39 2.76 7.17
CA PHE A 171 -2.02 1.43 7.64
C PHE A 171 -0.52 1.32 7.86
N VAL A 172 -0.12 0.41 8.75
CA VAL A 172 1.27 0.00 8.97
C VAL A 172 1.38 -1.50 8.80
N ARG A 173 2.39 -1.93 8.05
CA ARG A 173 2.76 -3.34 7.91
C ARG A 173 4.15 -3.59 8.44
N MET A 174 4.30 -4.70 9.15
CA MET A 174 5.57 -5.17 9.68
C MET A 174 5.90 -6.51 9.03
N TYR A 175 7.14 -6.65 8.57
CA TYR A 175 7.61 -7.84 7.85
C TYR A 175 8.76 -8.48 8.61
N GLY A 176 8.77 -9.81 8.61
CA GLY A 176 9.91 -10.60 9.02
C GLY A 176 10.96 -10.68 7.91
N ARG A 177 12.14 -11.22 8.23
CA ARG A 177 13.23 -11.37 7.25
C ARG A 177 12.91 -12.41 6.17
N GLU A 178 12.22 -13.47 6.55
CA GLU A 178 12.05 -14.70 5.75
C GLU A 178 10.84 -14.69 4.80
N SER A 179 9.92 -13.71 4.92
CA SER A 179 8.63 -13.73 4.19
C SER A 179 8.31 -12.39 3.55
N ASP A 180 7.79 -12.41 2.31
CA ASP A 180 7.21 -11.24 1.64
C ASP A 180 5.81 -10.89 2.16
N ALA A 181 5.17 -11.78 2.91
CA ALA A 181 3.92 -11.49 3.57
C ALA A 181 4.18 -10.71 4.88
N PRO A 182 3.35 -9.72 5.20
CA PRO A 182 3.44 -9.03 6.48
C PRO A 182 3.12 -10.00 7.62
N MET A 183 3.83 -9.87 8.72
CA MET A 183 3.47 -10.55 9.98
C MET A 183 2.31 -9.81 10.64
N VAL A 184 2.38 -8.47 10.67
CA VAL A 184 1.39 -7.59 11.31
C VAL A 184 0.89 -6.57 10.29
N GLU A 185 -0.43 -6.36 10.25
CA GLU A 185 -1.04 -5.18 9.62
C GLU A 185 -1.91 -4.43 10.63
N ILE A 186 -1.59 -3.17 10.89
CA ILE A 186 -2.39 -2.29 11.73
C ILE A 186 -3.14 -1.30 10.85
N CYS A 187 -4.46 -1.27 11.00
CA CYS A 187 -5.36 -0.38 10.27
C CYS A 187 -5.75 0.79 11.18
N GLN A 188 -5.73 2.02 10.67
CA GLN A 188 -5.97 3.21 11.47
C GLN A 188 -7.29 3.17 12.23
N PHE A 189 -8.36 2.70 11.61
CA PHE A 189 -9.71 2.77 12.18
C PHE A 189 -10.10 1.53 13.00
N ASP A 190 -9.38 0.42 12.85
CA ASP A 190 -9.67 -0.86 13.53
C ASP A 190 -8.73 -1.12 14.73
N PHE A 191 -8.05 -0.09 15.23
CA PHE A 191 -7.06 -0.22 16.28
C PHE A 191 -7.42 0.57 17.54
N ASP A 192 -7.24 -0.05 18.71
CA ASP A 192 -7.40 0.52 20.04
C ASP A 192 -6.08 1.17 20.50
N TYR A 193 -6.12 2.50 20.60
CA TYR A 193 -4.98 3.33 20.99
C TYR A 193 -4.87 3.53 22.50
N SER A 194 -5.64 2.82 23.33
CA SER A 194 -5.63 2.95 24.79
C SER A 194 -4.23 2.73 25.39
N PHE A 195 -3.37 1.94 24.73
CA PHE A 195 -1.97 1.72 25.15
C PHE A 195 -1.13 3.02 25.17
N LEU A 196 -1.57 4.08 24.46
CA LEU A 196 -0.90 5.38 24.47
C LEU A 196 -1.08 6.14 25.79
N GLY A 197 -2.08 5.78 26.61
CA GLY A 197 -2.36 6.42 27.90
C GLY A 197 -2.48 7.93 27.79
N GLU A 198 -1.67 8.66 28.56
CA GLU A 198 -1.65 10.13 28.56
C GLU A 198 -1.17 10.76 27.25
N LYS A 199 -0.53 9.98 26.36
CA LYS A 199 -0.11 10.44 25.02
C LYS A 199 -1.20 10.26 23.96
N MET A 200 -2.37 9.75 24.36
CA MET A 200 -3.49 9.63 23.44
C MET A 200 -4.00 11.01 23.06
N GLU A 201 -4.04 11.27 21.77
CA GLU A 201 -4.47 12.50 21.13
C GLU A 201 -5.96 12.46 20.77
N LEU A 202 -6.54 13.63 20.48
CA LEU A 202 -7.97 13.78 20.18
C LEU A 202 -8.42 13.13 18.88
N THR A 203 -7.50 12.89 17.94
CA THR A 203 -7.83 12.35 16.62
C THR A 203 -7.15 11.01 16.37
N THR A 204 -7.86 10.10 15.69
CA THR A 204 -7.32 8.81 15.30
C THR A 204 -6.07 8.94 14.42
N THR A 205 -5.98 9.98 13.59
CA THR A 205 -4.78 10.25 12.79
C THR A 205 -3.56 10.58 13.65
N CYS A 206 -3.71 11.46 14.64
CA CYS A 206 -2.62 11.79 15.56
C CYS A 206 -2.21 10.59 16.42
N ASN A 207 -3.17 9.77 16.83
CA ASN A 207 -2.90 8.52 17.54
C ASN A 207 -2.13 7.51 16.66
N PHE A 208 -2.52 7.40 15.39
CA PHE A 208 -1.83 6.56 14.42
C PHE A 208 -0.39 7.04 14.18
N ASP A 209 -0.17 8.34 13.98
CA ASP A 209 1.18 8.91 13.84
C ASP A 209 2.04 8.61 15.09
N THR A 210 1.45 8.73 16.28
CA THR A 210 2.10 8.40 17.55
C THR A 210 2.45 6.91 17.64
N LEU A 211 1.56 6.02 17.18
CA LEU A 211 1.80 4.58 17.05
C LEU A 211 2.97 4.30 16.08
N VAL A 212 3.03 4.95 14.92
CA VAL A 212 4.14 4.78 13.95
C VAL A 212 5.48 5.15 14.59
N ASP A 213 5.54 6.30 15.28
CA ASP A 213 6.76 6.73 15.97
C ASP A 213 7.10 5.84 17.17
N PHE A 214 6.10 5.24 17.81
CA PHE A 214 6.31 4.21 18.82
C PHE A 214 6.96 2.96 18.19
N LEU A 215 6.39 2.41 17.11
CA LEU A 215 6.91 1.21 16.44
C LEU A 215 8.35 1.42 15.92
N LYS A 216 8.65 2.58 15.32
CA LYS A 216 10.02 2.94 14.89
C LYS A 216 11.02 2.91 16.04
N ARG A 217 10.64 3.45 17.20
CA ARG A 217 11.48 3.45 18.41
C ARG A 217 11.62 2.07 19.02
N ARG A 218 10.60 1.21 18.85
CA ARG A 218 10.56 -0.13 19.42
C ARG A 218 11.39 -1.14 18.61
N PHE A 219 11.34 -1.02 17.29
CA PHE A 219 12.02 -1.90 16.33
C PHE A 219 13.11 -1.13 15.59
N GLN A 220 14.09 -0.59 16.33
CA GLN A 220 15.12 0.33 15.79
C GLN A 220 16.03 -0.31 14.73
N LYS A 221 16.10 -1.64 14.71
CA LYS A 221 16.86 -2.41 13.71
C LYS A 221 16.10 -2.63 12.41
N ALA A 222 14.78 -2.42 12.41
CA ALA A 222 13.96 -2.54 11.22
C ALA A 222 14.18 -1.34 10.29
N TYR A 223 14.19 -1.59 8.99
CA TYR A 223 14.05 -0.52 8.01
C TYR A 223 12.67 0.12 8.17
N PHE A 224 12.59 1.45 8.08
CA PHE A 224 11.32 2.17 8.06
C PHE A 224 11.14 2.89 6.73
N ASN A 225 9.97 2.73 6.12
CA ASN A 225 9.59 3.47 4.92
C ASN A 225 8.14 3.97 5.01
N GLY A 226 7.99 5.28 5.18
CA GLY A 226 6.69 5.98 5.19
C GLY A 226 6.39 6.73 3.89
N THR A 227 7.10 6.48 2.79
CA THR A 227 6.93 7.26 1.55
C THR A 227 5.52 7.13 0.96
N MET A 228 4.84 6.01 1.21
CA MET A 228 3.44 5.80 0.81
C MET A 228 2.44 6.68 1.60
N LEU A 229 2.83 7.27 2.74
CA LEU A 229 2.00 8.24 3.45
C LEU A 229 1.95 9.60 2.71
N ALA A 230 3.05 10.01 2.09
CA ALA A 230 3.19 11.32 1.45
C ALA A 230 2.75 11.34 -0.02
N GLY A 231 2.92 10.22 -0.74
CA GLY A 231 2.70 10.13 -2.19
C GLY A 231 1.31 9.66 -2.64
N PHE A 232 0.36 9.51 -1.73
CA PHE A 232 -0.97 8.98 -2.06
C PHE A 232 -1.84 10.02 -2.77
N VAL A 233 -2.31 9.70 -3.98
CA VAL A 233 -3.28 10.50 -4.73
C VAL A 233 -4.63 9.75 -4.71
N PRO A 234 -5.65 10.25 -3.99
CA PRO A 234 -6.97 9.64 -3.98
C PRO A 234 -7.57 9.62 -5.40
N GLY A 235 -8.17 8.50 -5.79
CA GLY A 235 -9.01 8.43 -7.00
C GLY A 235 -8.34 7.90 -8.28
N SER A 236 -7.12 7.34 -8.25
CA SER A 236 -6.55 6.63 -9.40
C SER A 236 -7.13 5.21 -9.57
N GLY A 237 -8.46 5.09 -9.46
CA GLY A 237 -9.20 3.82 -9.51
C GLY A 237 -9.17 3.19 -10.89
N GLY A 238 -8.16 2.37 -11.15
CA GLY A 238 -8.05 1.54 -12.35
C GLY A 238 -8.49 0.10 -12.07
N GLY A 239 -9.78 -0.20 -12.25
CA GLY A 239 -10.31 -1.57 -12.42
C GLY A 239 -10.08 -2.57 -11.27
N PRO A 240 -10.51 -3.84 -11.43
CA PRO A 240 -10.36 -4.92 -10.45
C PRO A 240 -8.91 -5.45 -10.34
N ALA A 241 -7.92 -4.65 -10.77
CA ALA A 241 -6.51 -4.97 -10.64
C ALA A 241 -6.08 -4.72 -9.19
N ILE A 242 -5.12 -5.53 -8.71
CA ILE A 242 -4.50 -5.49 -7.39
C ILE A 242 -4.45 -4.07 -6.82
N ASP A 243 -4.89 -3.89 -5.57
CA ASP A 243 -4.82 -2.60 -4.87
C ASP A 243 -3.39 -2.03 -5.01
N VAL A 244 -3.28 -0.82 -5.54
CA VAL A 244 -2.00 -0.15 -5.82
C VAL A 244 -1.13 -0.09 -4.56
N ALA A 245 -1.75 -0.02 -3.38
CA ALA A 245 -1.05 -0.08 -2.10
C ALA A 245 -0.42 -1.46 -1.86
N GLU A 246 -1.13 -2.56 -2.15
CA GLU A 246 -0.64 -3.93 -2.04
C GLU A 246 0.58 -4.17 -2.93
N GLN A 247 0.46 -3.77 -4.20
CA GLN A 247 1.55 -3.91 -5.14
C GLN A 247 2.77 -3.08 -4.69
N SER A 248 2.55 -1.85 -4.25
CA SER A 248 3.64 -0.98 -3.76
C SER A 248 4.31 -1.56 -2.52
N CYS A 249 3.55 -2.14 -1.58
CA CYS A 249 4.07 -2.83 -0.42
C CYS A 249 4.95 -4.01 -0.80
N LEU A 250 4.48 -4.87 -1.70
CA LEU A 250 5.21 -6.04 -2.16
C LEU A 250 6.53 -5.66 -2.85
N LEU A 251 6.49 -4.64 -3.73
CA LEU A 251 7.70 -4.15 -4.40
C LEU A 251 8.69 -3.52 -3.40
N LEU A 252 8.21 -2.78 -2.39
CA LEU A 252 9.07 -2.24 -1.33
C LEU A 252 9.69 -3.35 -0.48
N ALA A 253 8.92 -4.36 -0.07
CA ALA A 253 9.42 -5.49 0.69
C ALA A 253 10.53 -6.23 -0.06
N ARG A 254 10.33 -6.50 -1.36
CA ARG A 254 11.34 -7.09 -2.25
C ARG A 254 12.59 -6.23 -2.39
N TYR A 255 12.41 -4.91 -2.57
CA TYR A 255 13.51 -3.96 -2.67
C TYR A 255 14.41 -4.00 -1.43
N TYR A 256 13.82 -3.86 -0.23
CA TYR A 256 14.59 -3.88 1.01
C TYR A 256 15.27 -5.22 1.24
N ARG A 257 14.63 -6.35 0.92
CA ARG A 257 15.29 -7.66 1.05
C ARG A 257 16.51 -7.77 0.14
N THR A 258 16.39 -7.36 -1.11
CA THR A 258 17.51 -7.36 -2.07
C THR A 258 18.67 -6.51 -1.54
N MET A 259 18.38 -5.33 -0.98
CA MET A 259 19.42 -4.49 -0.35
C MET A 259 20.10 -5.15 0.86
N ALA A 260 19.34 -5.90 1.66
CA ALA A 260 19.86 -6.57 2.84
C ALA A 260 20.75 -7.78 2.47
N GLU A 261 20.43 -8.47 1.37
CA GLU A 261 21.23 -9.57 0.83
C GLU A 261 22.58 -9.08 0.26
N ASP A 262 22.60 -7.90 -0.35
CA ASP A 262 23.82 -7.28 -0.90
C ASP A 262 24.78 -6.72 0.17
N GLN A 263 24.32 -6.60 1.42
CA GLN A 263 25.12 -6.12 2.56
C GLN A 263 25.23 -7.16 3.70
N PRO A 264 25.75 -8.38 3.46
CA PRO A 264 25.73 -9.46 4.45
C PRO A 264 26.66 -9.24 5.66
N GLY A 265 27.45 -8.14 5.69
CA GLY A 265 28.52 -7.90 6.67
C GLY A 265 28.31 -6.73 7.65
N GLU A 266 27.30 -5.88 7.46
CA GLU A 266 26.92 -4.84 8.42
C GLU A 266 25.67 -5.27 9.19
N ALA A 267 25.81 -6.29 10.04
CA ALA A 267 24.84 -6.47 11.11
C ALA A 267 24.91 -5.24 12.04
N ARG A 268 23.99 -4.29 11.86
CA ARG A 268 23.75 -3.19 12.79
C ARG A 268 22.91 -3.65 13.99
#